data_AF-A0A929UQP5-F1
#
_entry.id   AF-A0A929UQP5-F1
#
_cell.length_a   1.000
_cell.length_b   1.000
_cell.length_c   1.000
_cell.angle_alpha   90.00
_cell.angle_beta   90.00
_cell.angle_gamma   90.00
#
_symmetry.space_group_name_H-M   'P 1'
#
loop_
_entity.id
_entity.type
_entity.pdbx_description
1 polymer ?
#
loop_
_entity_poly.entity_id
_entity_poly.type
_entity_poly.pdbx_seq_one_letter_code
_entity_poly.pdbx_strand_id
1 'polypeptide(L)'
;MLSRILFFIWLLSLFILIYILGFTTPTQIGAVGVLVVFLLFYVVSTITATYFVYIANRIVLQLFFADVVNIKSKSMSLKKAYYFGSVFALGPVMMISLQSVGGVGLWSFVLVCFLLILGSLYVSRQTA
;
A
#
# COMPACT_ATOMS: atom_id res chain seq x y z
N MET A 1 7.88 -15.51 9.61
CA MET A 1 8.29 -14.38 10.46
C MET A 1 7.91 -13.03 9.86
N LEU A 2 8.22 -12.74 8.60
CA LEU A 2 7.85 -11.48 7.92
C LEU A 2 6.39 -11.07 8.10
N SER A 3 5.43 -11.97 7.87
CA SER A 3 4.01 -11.67 8.07
C SER A 3 3.66 -11.26 9.51
N ARG A 4 4.31 -11.81 10.53
CA ARG A 4 4.04 -11.43 11.92
C ARG A 4 4.56 -10.01 12.18
N ILE A 5 5.77 -9.72 11.72
CA ILE A 5 6.40 -8.40 11.86
C ILE A 5 5.56 -7.33 11.15
N LEU A 6 5.15 -7.58 9.90
CA LEU A 6 4.29 -6.65 9.15
C LEU A 6 2.96 -6.41 9.87
N PHE A 7 2.34 -7.47 10.41
CA PHE A 7 1.09 -7.31 11.17
C PHE A 7 1.28 -6.45 12.43
N PHE A 8 2.34 -6.67 13.20
CA PHE A 8 2.64 -5.84 14.38
C PHE A 8 2.93 -4.38 14.03
N ILE A 9 3.71 -4.14 12.98
CA ILE A 9 4.00 -2.78 12.50
C ILE A 9 2.70 -2.10 12.05
N TRP A 10 1.87 -2.80 11.27
CA TRP A 10 0.59 -2.28 10.81
C TRP A 10 -0.30 -1.89 11.99
N LEU A 11 -0.43 -2.77 12.99
CA LEU A 11 -1.25 -2.53 14.16
C LEU A 11 -0.75 -1.31 14.94
N LEU A 12 0.56 -1.26 15.22
CA LEU A 12 1.18 -0.16 15.94
C LEU A 12 1.02 1.17 15.20
N SER A 13 1.34 1.20 13.89
CA SER A 13 1.18 2.40 13.06
C SER A 13 -0.27 2.85 12.96
N LEU A 14 -1.21 1.93 12.88
CA LEU A 14 -2.64 2.24 12.81
C LEU A 14 -3.15 2.84 14.13
N PHE A 15 -2.75 2.29 15.29
CA PHE A 15 -3.10 2.87 16.59
C PHE A 15 -2.55 4.29 16.74
N ILE A 16 -1.28 4.52 16.38
CA ILE A 16 -0.67 5.85 16.44
C ILE A 16 -1.38 6.81 15.49
N LEU A 17 -1.70 6.38 14.26
CA LEU A 17 -2.41 7.20 13.28
C LEU A 17 -3.79 7.62 13.80
N ILE A 18 -4.58 6.69 14.32
CA ILE A 18 -5.91 6.98 14.87
C ILE A 18 -5.81 7.94 16.05
N TYR A 19 -4.83 7.75 16.93
CA TYR A 19 -4.62 8.65 18.06
C TYR A 19 -4.31 10.08 17.60
N ILE A 20 -3.39 10.25 16.66
CA ILE A 20 -3.03 11.57 16.14
C ILE A 20 -4.23 12.22 15.45
N LEU A 21 -4.92 11.50 14.56
CA LEU A 21 -6.08 12.03 13.84
C LEU A 21 -7.28 12.35 14.75
N GLY A 22 -7.42 11.65 15.89
CA GLY A 22 -8.52 11.82 16.82
C GLY A 22 -8.31 12.93 17.86
N PHE A 23 -7.06 13.21 18.24
CA PHE A 23 -6.75 14.08 19.39
C PHE A 23 -5.88 15.30 19.05
N THR A 24 -5.38 15.43 17.82
CA THR A 24 -4.51 16.54 17.43
C THR A 24 -5.02 17.23 16.17
N THR A 25 -4.80 18.54 16.08
CA THR A 25 -5.06 19.31 14.86
C THR A 25 -3.76 19.59 14.10
N PRO A 26 -3.81 19.78 12.77
CA PRO A 26 -2.61 20.12 11.98
C PRO A 26 -1.89 21.37 12.47
N THR A 27 -2.62 22.33 13.04
CA THR A 27 -2.07 23.56 13.62
C THR A 27 -1.35 23.33 14.96
N GLN A 28 -1.79 22.37 15.77
CA GLN A 28 -1.15 22.01 17.04
C GLN A 28 0.13 21.19 16.84
N ILE A 29 0.13 20.25 15.88
CA ILE A 29 1.23 19.31 15.68
C ILE A 29 2.35 19.87 14.77
N GLY A 30 2.04 20.92 14.01
CA GLY A 30 2.96 21.58 13.08
C GLY A 30 3.31 20.73 11.86
N ALA A 31 4.17 21.28 10.99
CA ALA A 31 4.52 20.66 9.71
C ALA A 31 5.17 19.26 9.86
N VAL A 32 6.02 19.08 10.89
CA VAL A 32 6.68 17.81 11.16
C VAL A 32 5.68 16.73 11.53
N GLY A 33 4.68 17.04 12.36
CA GLY A 33 3.65 16.06 12.72
C GLY A 33 2.77 15.67 11.54
N VAL A 34 2.47 16.60 10.63
CA VAL A 34 1.76 16.28 9.37
C VAL A 34 2.56 15.30 8.52
N LEU A 35 3.89 15.50 8.38
CA LEU A 35 4.75 14.55 7.68
C LEU A 35 4.73 13.15 8.33
N VAL A 36 4.74 13.08 9.66
CA VAL A 36 4.62 11.82 10.39
C VAL A 36 3.28 11.13 10.11
N VAL A 37 2.18 11.87 10.00
CA VAL A 37 0.86 11.32 9.62
C VAL A 37 0.91 10.72 8.22
N PHE A 38 1.49 11.43 7.23
CA PHE A 38 1.65 10.90 5.87
C PHE A 38 2.51 9.63 5.84
N LEU A 39 3.59 9.59 6.61
CA LEU A 39 4.46 8.42 6.71
C LEU A 39 3.73 7.24 7.34
N LEU A 40 3.05 7.44 8.46
CA LEU A 40 2.23 6.41 9.13
C LEU A 40 1.14 5.90 8.18
N PHE A 41 0.47 6.79 7.48
CA PHE A 41 -0.56 6.44 6.51
C PHE A 41 0.01 5.62 5.34
N TYR A 42 1.20 5.97 4.85
CA TYR A 42 1.91 5.18 3.84
C TYR A 42 2.28 3.79 4.36
N VAL A 43 2.77 3.66 5.59
CA VAL A 43 3.11 2.36 6.20
C VAL A 43 1.85 1.48 6.32
N VAL A 44 0.76 2.04 6.85
CA VAL A 44 -0.52 1.34 6.97
C VAL A 44 -1.03 0.92 5.59
N SER A 45 -1.03 1.84 4.63
CA SER A 45 -1.47 1.57 3.26
C SER A 45 -0.61 0.50 2.59
N THR A 46 0.70 0.50 2.79
CA THR A 46 1.65 -0.47 2.22
C THR A 46 1.35 -1.88 2.70
N ILE A 47 1.14 -2.06 4.00
CA ILE A 47 0.91 -3.38 4.57
C ILE A 47 -0.50 -3.87 4.20
N THR A 48 -1.51 -2.99 4.22
CA THR A 48 -2.86 -3.32 3.75
C THR A 48 -2.85 -3.75 2.27
N ALA A 49 -2.18 -2.98 1.40
CA ALA A 49 -2.05 -3.29 -0.02
C ALA A 49 -1.26 -4.60 -0.24
N THR A 50 -0.24 -4.87 0.57
CA THR A 50 0.53 -6.13 0.53
C THR A 50 -0.38 -7.34 0.78
N TYR A 51 -1.18 -7.30 1.85
CA TYR A 51 -2.13 -8.37 2.15
C TYR A 51 -3.22 -8.49 1.08
N PHE A 52 -3.70 -7.35 0.58
CA PHE A 52 -4.69 -7.32 -0.50
C PHE A 52 -4.17 -8.01 -1.76
N VAL A 53 -2.96 -7.68 -2.23
CA VAL A 53 -2.33 -8.31 -3.40
C VAL A 53 -2.08 -9.80 -3.16
N TYR A 54 -1.61 -10.18 -1.97
CA TYR A 54 -1.37 -11.57 -1.62
C TYR A 54 -2.66 -12.41 -1.64
N ILE A 55 -3.74 -11.89 -1.07
CA ILE A 55 -5.05 -12.56 -1.04
C ILE A 55 -5.66 -12.59 -2.45
N ALA A 56 -5.63 -11.48 -3.18
CA ALA A 56 -6.14 -11.38 -4.55
C ALA A 56 -5.45 -12.39 -5.48
N ASN A 57 -4.12 -12.52 -5.40
CA ASN A 57 -3.38 -13.51 -6.16
C ASN A 57 -3.86 -14.95 -5.86
N ARG A 58 -4.09 -15.25 -4.58
CA ARG A 58 -4.57 -16.58 -4.16
C ARG A 58 -5.99 -16.86 -4.66
N ILE A 59 -6.88 -15.88 -4.58
CA ILE A 59 -8.27 -16.00 -5.07
C ILE A 59 -8.27 -16.21 -6.59
N VAL A 60 -7.49 -15.41 -7.34
CA VAL A 60 -7.38 -15.56 -8.80
C VAL A 60 -6.83 -16.94 -9.17
N LEU A 61 -5.80 -17.44 -8.47
CA LEU A 61 -5.27 -18.78 -8.71
C LEU A 61 -6.30 -19.88 -8.41
N GLN A 62 -7.10 -19.72 -7.35
CA GLN A 62 -8.14 -20.68 -6.99
C GLN A 62 -9.32 -20.67 -7.98
N LEU A 63 -9.71 -19.51 -8.49
CA LEU A 63 -10.84 -19.38 -9.42
C LEU A 63 -10.50 -19.84 -10.84
N PHE A 64 -9.30 -19.52 -11.34
CA PHE A 64 -8.92 -19.76 -12.74
C PHE A 64 -8.07 -21.01 -12.95
N PHE A 65 -7.42 -21.55 -11.91
CA PHE A 65 -6.48 -22.68 -12.02
C PHE A 65 -6.75 -23.79 -11.00
N ALA A 66 -8.02 -23.96 -10.59
CA ALA A 66 -8.46 -24.98 -9.63
C ALA A 66 -7.98 -26.41 -9.98
N ASP A 67 -7.87 -26.72 -11.27
CA ASP A 67 -7.51 -28.06 -11.77
C ASP A 67 -6.01 -28.36 -11.78
N VAL A 68 -5.14 -27.37 -11.55
CA VAL A 68 -3.68 -27.57 -11.65
C VAL A 68 -3.11 -27.88 -10.27
N VAL A 69 -2.71 -29.13 -10.05
CA VAL A 69 -2.12 -29.70 -8.80
C VAL A 69 -0.94 -28.88 -8.20
N ASN A 70 -0.36 -27.93 -8.94
CA ASN A 70 0.80 -27.12 -8.57
C ASN A 70 0.50 -25.66 -8.15
N ILE A 71 -0.67 -25.37 -7.56
CA ILE A 71 -1.03 -24.03 -7.05
C ILE A 71 0.04 -23.44 -6.10
N LYS A 72 0.68 -24.31 -5.30
CA LYS A 72 1.68 -23.90 -4.30
C LYS A 72 2.96 -23.33 -4.93
N SER A 73 3.33 -23.82 -6.12
CA SER A 73 4.53 -23.37 -6.85
C SER A 73 4.32 -22.04 -7.59
N LYS A 74 3.08 -21.73 -7.97
CA LYS A 74 2.73 -20.48 -8.68
C LYS A 74 2.28 -19.34 -7.76
N SER A 75 2.09 -19.62 -6.46
CA SER A 75 1.64 -18.62 -5.49
C SER A 75 2.71 -17.59 -5.21
N MET A 76 2.32 -16.32 -5.25
CA MET A 76 3.22 -15.19 -5.06
C MET A 76 3.78 -15.17 -3.63
N SER A 77 5.11 -15.13 -3.50
CA SER A 77 5.76 -14.96 -2.19
C SER A 77 5.34 -13.64 -1.54
N LEU A 78 5.17 -13.66 -0.22
CA LEU A 78 4.79 -12.48 0.57
C LEU A 78 5.78 -11.32 0.41
N LYS A 79 7.06 -11.61 0.12
CA LYS A 79 8.06 -10.58 -0.23
C LYS A 79 7.72 -9.88 -1.55
N LYS A 80 7.30 -10.63 -2.57
CA LYS A 80 6.91 -10.08 -3.87
C LYS A 80 5.63 -9.26 -3.73
N ALA A 81 4.65 -9.76 -2.96
CA ALA A 81 3.44 -9.02 -2.64
C ALA A 81 3.75 -7.70 -1.91
N TYR A 82 4.78 -7.66 -1.06
CA TYR A 82 5.22 -6.43 -0.37
C TYR A 82 5.74 -5.37 -1.34
N TYR A 83 6.52 -5.75 -2.36
CA TYR A 83 6.98 -4.81 -3.39
C TYR A 83 5.84 -4.25 -4.25
N PHE A 84 4.84 -5.07 -4.58
CA PHE A 84 3.64 -4.54 -5.25
C PHE A 84 2.81 -3.67 -4.31
N GLY A 85 2.65 -4.09 -3.05
CA GLY A 85 1.92 -3.35 -2.03
C GLY A 85 2.49 -1.96 -1.77
N SER A 86 3.82 -1.81 -1.76
CA SER A 86 4.46 -0.49 -1.59
C SER A 86 4.17 0.44 -2.76
N VAL A 87 4.20 -0.07 -4.00
CA VAL A 87 3.81 0.72 -5.17
C VAL A 87 2.35 1.13 -5.09
N PHE A 88 1.43 0.18 -4.83
CA PHE A 88 -0.01 0.48 -4.74
C PHE A 88 -0.34 1.46 -3.62
N ALA A 89 0.36 1.41 -2.50
CA ALA A 89 0.16 2.31 -1.37
C ALA A 89 0.56 3.76 -1.67
N LEU A 90 1.46 4.00 -2.63
CA LEU A 90 1.76 5.36 -3.08
C LEU A 90 0.53 6.03 -3.70
N GLY A 91 -0.38 5.27 -4.31
CA GLY A 91 -1.60 5.79 -4.94
C GLY A 91 -2.46 6.64 -4.01
N PRO A 92 -3.05 6.07 -2.94
CA PRO A 92 -3.87 6.83 -2.00
C PRO A 92 -3.05 7.91 -1.27
N VAL A 93 -1.77 7.67 -0.97
CA VAL A 93 -0.91 8.67 -0.31
C VAL A 93 -0.68 9.89 -1.19
N MET A 94 -0.38 9.69 -2.48
CA MET A 94 -0.23 10.78 -3.45
C MET A 94 -1.54 11.54 -3.66
N MET A 95 -2.67 10.84 -3.68
CA MET A 95 -3.97 11.50 -3.83
C MET A 95 -4.29 12.41 -2.64
N ILE A 96 -4.07 11.96 -1.41
CA ILE A 96 -4.29 12.77 -0.21
C ILE A 96 -3.29 13.93 -0.14
N SER A 97 -2.04 13.72 -0.55
CA SER A 97 -1.05 14.81 -0.56
C SER A 97 -1.41 15.88 -1.59
N LEU A 98 -1.85 15.49 -2.79
CA LEU A 98 -2.37 16.41 -3.80
C LEU A 98 -3.60 17.16 -3.30
N GLN A 99 -4.49 16.48 -2.56
CA GLN A 99 -5.65 17.10 -1.93
C GLN A 99 -5.28 18.16 -0.90
N SER A 100 -4.21 17.93 -0.15
CA SER A 100 -3.75 18.86 0.89
C SER A 100 -3.23 20.18 0.33
N VAL A 101 -2.78 20.20 -0.93
CA VAL A 101 -2.27 21.40 -1.62
C VAL A 101 -3.32 21.98 -2.59
N GLY A 102 -4.53 21.41 -2.65
CA GLY A 102 -5.58 21.83 -3.58
C GLY A 102 -5.33 21.41 -5.04
N GLY A 103 -4.40 20.49 -5.28
CA GLY A 103 -3.97 20.05 -6.61
C GLY A 103 -4.72 18.84 -7.18
N VAL A 104 -5.91 18.52 -6.67
CA VAL A 104 -6.70 17.39 -7.17
C VAL A 104 -7.40 17.80 -8.47
N GLY A 105 -6.88 17.30 -9.58
CA GLY A 105 -7.49 17.41 -10.88
C GLY A 105 -7.56 16.05 -11.57
N LEU A 106 -8.36 15.98 -12.63
CA LEU A 106 -8.51 14.77 -13.44
C LEU A 106 -7.17 14.34 -14.05
N TRP A 107 -6.33 15.30 -14.44
CA TRP A 107 -4.97 15.07 -14.91
C TRP A 107 -4.05 14.47 -13.83
N SER A 108 -4.12 14.97 -12.59
CA SER A 108 -3.32 14.45 -11.48
C SER A 108 -3.66 12.97 -11.22
N PHE A 109 -4.94 12.61 -11.29
CA PHE A 109 -5.39 11.22 -11.16
C PHE A 109 -4.82 10.32 -12.28
N VAL A 110 -4.90 10.76 -13.54
CA VAL A 110 -4.36 10.00 -14.68
C VAL A 110 -2.85 9.80 -14.53
N LEU A 111 -2.11 10.83 -14.12
CA LEU A 111 -0.66 10.74 -13.89
C LEU A 111 -0.32 9.78 -12.75
N VAL A 112 -1.08 9.81 -11.65
CA VAL A 112 -0.92 8.85 -10.54
C VAL A 112 -1.16 7.43 -11.02
N CYS A 113 -2.25 7.18 -11.75
CA CYS A 113 -2.52 5.85 -12.33
C CYS A 113 -1.39 5.39 -13.26
N PHE A 114 -0.89 6.27 -14.11
CA PHE A 114 0.22 5.96 -15.01
C PHE A 114 1.49 5.58 -14.23
N LEU A 115 1.83 6.33 -13.18
CA LEU A 115 2.98 6.06 -12.32
C LEU A 115 2.83 4.73 -11.59
N LEU A 116 1.64 4.40 -11.09
CA LEU A 116 1.36 3.10 -10.46
C LEU A 116 1.51 1.93 -11.43
N ILE A 117 1.06 2.09 -12.68
CA ILE A 117 1.23 1.07 -13.73
C ILE A 117 2.72 0.86 -14.02
N LEU A 118 3.48 1.93 -14.23
CA LEU A 118 4.92 1.85 -14.46
C LEU A 118 5.66 1.22 -13.28
N GLY A 119 5.35 1.61 -12.04
CA GLY A 119 5.93 1.02 -10.84
C GLY A 119 5.61 -0.47 -10.73
N SER A 120 4.38 -0.86 -11.05
CA SER A 120 3.96 -2.27 -11.04
C SER A 120 4.68 -3.09 -12.12
N LEU A 121 4.86 -2.54 -13.32
CA LEU A 121 5.62 -3.16 -14.40
C LEU A 121 7.10 -3.32 -14.03
N TYR A 122 7.69 -2.29 -13.42
CA TYR A 122 9.06 -2.33 -12.92
C TYR A 122 9.25 -3.45 -11.89
N VAL A 123 8.39 -3.50 -10.86
CA VAL A 123 8.43 -4.57 -9.86
C VAL A 123 8.23 -5.94 -10.50
N SER A 124 7.30 -6.07 -11.45
CA SER A 124 7.07 -7.33 -12.18
C SER A 124 8.32 -7.81 -12.89
N ARG A 125 9.10 -6.92 -13.52
CA ARG A 125 10.32 -7.28 -14.24
C ARG A 125 11.51 -7.53 -13.32
N GLN A 126 11.63 -6.78 -12.23
CA GLN A 126 12.71 -6.97 -11.25
C GLN A 126 12.56 -8.27 -10.44
N THR A 127 11.32 -8.75 -10.30
CA THR A 127 10.99 -9.95 -9.51
C THR A 127 10.53 -11.15 -10.37
N ALA A 128 10.74 -11.08 -11.68
CA ALA A 128 10.62 -12.19 -12.63
C ALA A 128 11.94 -12.94 -12.72
#